data_AF-A0A838S4N5-F1
#
_entry.id   AF-A0A838S4N5-F1
#
_cell.length_a   1.000
_cell.length_b   1.000
_cell.length_c   1.000
_cell.angle_alpha   90.00
_cell.angle_beta   90.00
_cell.angle_gamma   90.00
#
_symmetry.space_group_name_H-M   'P 1'
#
loop_
_entity.id
_entity.type
_entity.pdbx_description
1 polymer ?
#
loop_
_entity_poly.entity_id
_entity_poly.type
_entity_poly.pdbx_seq_one_letter_code
_entity_poly.pdbx_strand_id
1 'polypeptide(L)'
;MTETAHHRPTLVLGGTGKTGRRLVERLTRRHIPVRIGSRSAGLPFDWDQPSTWGPVFQDVEAAYTYVPDLVVSNPTDAIAGVVEIALAAGTRRLVLLSGRGEEKAEACEKILMS
;
A
#
# COMPACT_ATOMS: atom_id res chain seq x y z
N MET A 1 -20.82 -8.97 26.59
CA MET A 1 -19.70 -9.49 25.79
C MET A 1 -19.32 -8.36 24.83
N THR A 2 -18.32 -7.56 25.17
CA THR A 2 -17.90 -6.42 24.33
C THR A 2 -17.09 -6.97 23.17
N GLU A 3 -17.63 -6.84 21.96
CA GLU A 3 -16.92 -7.07 20.72
C GLU A 3 -15.77 -6.05 20.67
N THR A 4 -14.55 -6.48 20.99
CA THR A 4 -13.35 -5.70 20.72
C THR A 4 -13.27 -5.53 19.21
N ALA A 5 -13.66 -4.36 18.71
CA ALA A 5 -13.41 -3.98 17.33
C ALA A 5 -11.91 -4.12 17.09
N HIS A 6 -11.51 -5.17 16.35
CA HIS A 6 -10.13 -5.31 15.92
C HIS A 6 -9.84 -4.15 14.96
N HIS A 7 -9.11 -3.14 15.44
CA HIS A 7 -8.65 -2.06 14.59
C HIS A 7 -7.68 -2.63 13.55
N ARG A 8 -8.19 -2.88 12.34
CA ARG A 8 -7.40 -3.36 11.21
C ARG A 8 -6.33 -2.30 10.88
N PRO A 9 -5.05 -2.67 10.74
CA PRO A 9 -4.00 -1.70 10.49
C PRO A 9 -4.14 -0.98 9.14
N THR A 10 -3.54 0.21 9.08
CA THR A 10 -3.22 0.87 7.81
C THR A 10 -1.89 0.33 7.29
N LEU A 11 -1.89 -0.22 6.07
CA LEU A 11 -0.67 -0.63 5.37
C LEU A 11 0.03 0.59 4.77
N VAL A 12 1.34 0.68 4.95
CA VAL A 12 2.19 1.71 4.33
C VAL A 12 3.28 1.01 3.52
N LEU A 13 3.07 0.90 2.21
CA LEU A 13 4.10 0.43 1.28
C LEU A 13 5.20 1.49 1.16
N GLY A 14 6.46 1.05 1.24
CA GLY A 14 7.60 1.97 1.35
C GLY A 14 7.65 2.70 2.70
N GLY A 15 7.12 2.11 3.77
CA GLY A 15 7.00 2.73 5.10
C GLY A 15 8.32 3.15 5.76
N THR A 16 9.47 2.68 5.27
CA THR A 16 10.81 3.11 5.71
C THR A 16 11.40 4.26 4.89
N GLY A 17 10.75 4.64 3.78
CA GLY A 17 11.18 5.71 2.88
C GLY A 17 10.80 7.11 3.37
N LYS A 18 11.14 8.13 2.55
CA LYS A 18 10.98 9.56 2.90
C LYS A 18 9.55 9.92 3.32
N THR A 19 8.56 9.53 2.54
CA THR A 19 7.15 9.86 2.82
C THR A 19 6.54 8.84 3.78
N GLY A 20 6.81 7.54 3.55
CA GLY A 20 6.28 6.45 4.36
C GLY A 20 6.62 6.57 5.85
N ARG A 21 7.88 6.88 6.20
CA ARG A 21 8.30 7.01 7.61
C ARG A 21 7.49 8.07 8.35
N ARG A 22 7.26 9.22 7.73
CA ARG A 22 6.49 10.32 8.32
C ARG A 22 5.02 9.94 8.49
N LEU A 23 4.47 9.14 7.58
CA LEU A 23 3.12 8.61 7.69
C LEU A 23 3.00 7.62 8.86
N VAL A 24 3.92 6.66 8.94
CA VAL A 24 4.02 5.70 10.06
C VAL A 24 4.08 6.45 11.40
N GLU A 25 5.02 7.40 11.55
CA GLU A 25 5.17 8.19 12.78
C GLU A 25 3.90 8.98 13.16
N ARG A 26 3.13 9.46 12.19
CA ARG A 26 1.88 10.21 12.44
C ARG A 26 0.73 9.29 12.82
N LEU A 27 0.60 8.13 12.17
CA LEU A 27 -0.42 7.14 12.47
C LEU A 27 -0.18 6.54 13.86
N THR A 28 1.06 6.17 14.19
CA THR A 28 1.43 5.67 15.51
C THR A 28 1.14 6.68 16.62
N ARG A 29 1.46 7.96 16.43
CA ARG A 29 1.13 9.03 17.40
C ARG A 29 -0.37 9.22 17.63
N ARG A 30 -1.21 8.78 16.69
CA ARG A 30 -2.67 8.81 16.80
C ARG A 30 -3.25 7.49 17.30
N HIS A 31 -2.41 6.55 17.71
CA HIS A 31 -2.83 5.20 18.13
C HIS A 31 -3.58 4.43 17.04
N ILE A 32 -3.33 4.75 15.77
CA ILE A 32 -3.85 3.99 14.63
C ILE A 32 -2.86 2.86 14.35
N PRO A 33 -3.28 1.58 14.32
CA PRO A 33 -2.39 0.47 14.02
C PRO A 33 -1.80 0.58 12.60
N VAL A 34 -0.50 0.29 12.46
CA VAL A 34 0.22 0.43 11.19
C VAL A 34 0.93 -0.86 10.84
N ARG A 35 0.85 -1.27 9.58
CA ARG A 35 1.69 -2.31 8.99
C ARG A 35 2.64 -1.67 7.98
N ILE A 36 3.93 -1.96 8.09
CA ILE A 36 4.94 -1.47 7.15
C ILE A 36 5.15 -2.53 6.06
N GLY A 37 4.89 -2.16 4.81
CA GLY A 37 5.30 -2.95 3.65
C GLY A 37 6.67 -2.49 3.17
N SER A 38 7.70 -3.30 3.38
CA SER A 38 9.06 -3.05 2.89
C SER A 38 9.80 -4.37 2.69
N ARG A 39 10.86 -4.37 1.87
CA ARG A 39 11.66 -5.57 1.59
C ARG A 39 12.26 -6.24 2.83
N SER A 40 12.52 -5.47 3.89
CA SER A 40 13.13 -5.97 5.14
C SER A 40 12.14 -6.16 6.29
N ALA A 41 10.83 -6.00 6.05
CA ALA A 41 9.81 -6.24 7.07
C ALA A 41 9.59 -7.75 7.30
N GLY A 42 9.05 -8.11 8.47
CA GLY A 42 8.71 -9.52 8.78
C GLY A 42 7.67 -10.13 7.82
N LEU A 43 6.79 -9.29 7.26
CA LEU A 43 6.01 -9.59 6.06
C LEU A 43 6.54 -8.72 4.93
N PRO A 44 7.41 -9.26 4.05
CA PRO A 44 8.06 -8.46 3.03
C PRO A 44 7.07 -8.03 1.95
N PHE A 45 7.34 -6.87 1.34
CA PHE A 45 6.71 -6.45 0.10
C PHE A 45 7.81 -5.97 -0.85
N ASP A 46 7.83 -6.55 -2.04
CA ASP A 46 8.77 -6.20 -3.12
C ASP A 46 8.03 -6.12 -4.45
N TRP A 47 8.15 -4.99 -5.14
CA TRP A 47 7.52 -4.77 -6.43
C TRP A 47 8.05 -5.70 -7.52
N ASP A 48 9.26 -6.24 -7.39
CA ASP A 48 9.81 -7.21 -8.35
C ASP A 48 9.42 -8.66 -8.02
N GLN A 49 8.72 -8.90 -6.89
CA GLN A 49 8.34 -10.25 -6.44
C GLN A 49 6.84 -10.32 -6.15
N PRO A 50 5.99 -10.57 -7.17
CA PRO A 50 4.53 -10.62 -7.02
C PRO A 50 4.00 -11.57 -5.94
N SER A 51 4.74 -12.66 -5.65
CA SER A 51 4.44 -13.59 -4.57
C SER A 51 4.42 -12.94 -3.18
N THR A 52 5.06 -11.78 -3.00
CA THR A 52 5.13 -11.04 -1.74
C THR A 52 3.98 -10.04 -1.57
N TRP A 53 3.20 -9.75 -2.62
CA TRP A 53 2.19 -8.70 -2.57
C TRP A 53 0.99 -9.09 -1.71
N GLY A 54 0.45 -10.29 -1.89
CA GLY A 54 -0.76 -10.76 -1.19
C GLY A 54 -0.70 -10.71 0.34
N PRO A 55 0.35 -11.27 0.99
CA PRO A 55 0.40 -11.38 2.44
C PRO A 55 0.30 -10.04 3.19
N VAL A 56 0.83 -8.94 2.64
CA VAL A 56 0.81 -7.65 3.34
C VAL A 56 -0.56 -6.98 3.36
N PHE A 57 -1.50 -7.39 2.50
CA PHE A 57 -2.88 -6.86 2.45
C PHE A 57 -3.86 -7.61 3.35
N GLN A 58 -3.47 -8.76 3.93
CA GLN A 58 -4.37 -9.52 4.80
C GLN A 58 -4.75 -8.73 6.05
N ASP A 59 -6.03 -8.56 6.32
CA ASP A 59 -6.53 -7.83 7.50
C ASP A 59 -6.15 -6.36 7.60
N VAL A 60 -6.00 -5.66 6.48
CA VAL A 60 -5.78 -4.19 6.47
C VAL A 60 -7.06 -3.44 6.14
N GLU A 61 -7.26 -2.29 6.77
CA GLU A 61 -8.43 -1.43 6.48
C GLU A 61 -8.17 -0.51 5.29
N ALA A 62 -6.97 0.07 5.26
CA ALA A 62 -6.54 1.03 4.26
C ALA A 62 -5.08 0.77 3.89
N ALA A 63 -4.69 1.14 2.68
CA ALA A 63 -3.31 1.07 2.22
C ALA A 63 -2.86 2.38 1.58
N TYR A 64 -1.60 2.74 1.85
CA TYR A 64 -0.86 3.79 1.18
C TYR A 64 0.23 3.18 0.31
N THR A 65 0.32 3.64 -0.93
CA THR A 65 1.32 3.20 -1.91
C THR A 65 1.84 4.36 -2.76
N TYR A 66 2.77 4.08 -3.66
CA TYR A 66 3.40 5.02 -4.60
C TYR A 66 3.49 4.40 -5.99
N VAL A 67 3.58 5.24 -7.02
CA VAL A 67 3.81 4.77 -8.40
C VAL A 67 5.21 4.14 -8.47
N PRO A 68 5.35 2.87 -8.88
CA PRO A 68 6.64 2.17 -8.85
C PRO A 68 7.46 2.37 -10.15
N ASP A 69 7.31 3.49 -10.84
CA ASP A 69 7.91 3.73 -12.16
C ASP A 69 9.45 3.83 -12.16
N LEU A 70 10.05 4.10 -11.00
CA LEU A 70 11.50 4.08 -10.79
C LEU A 70 12.03 2.72 -10.32
N VAL A 71 11.16 1.77 -10.01
CA VAL A 71 11.55 0.47 -9.42
C VAL A 71 11.08 -0.73 -10.24
N VAL A 72 10.10 -0.58 -11.14
CA VAL A 72 9.68 -1.64 -12.08
C VAL A 72 9.59 -1.15 -13.51
N SER A 73 9.77 -2.07 -14.46
CA SER A 73 9.64 -1.79 -15.90
C SER A 73 8.21 -1.49 -16.34
N ASN A 74 7.22 -2.12 -15.72
CA ASN A 74 5.80 -1.93 -16.04
C ASN A 74 4.98 -1.51 -14.80
N PRO A 75 4.93 -0.20 -14.49
CA PRO A 75 4.24 0.29 -13.29
C PRO A 75 2.72 0.14 -13.35
N THR A 76 2.11 0.15 -14.53
CA THR A 76 0.65 -0.01 -14.68
C THR A 76 0.22 -1.42 -14.31
N ASP A 77 0.92 -2.45 -14.80
CA ASP A 77 0.61 -3.85 -14.47
C ASP A 77 0.83 -4.12 -12.98
N ALA A 78 1.91 -3.57 -12.41
CA ALA A 78 2.20 -3.69 -10.99
C ALA A 78 1.10 -3.06 -10.12
N ILE A 79 0.64 -1.86 -10.48
CA ILE A 79 -0.46 -1.18 -9.78
C ILE A 79 -1.77 -1.96 -9.95
N ALA A 80 -2.09 -2.45 -11.14
CA ALA A 80 -3.28 -3.27 -11.38
C ALA A 80 -3.29 -4.51 -10.49
N GLY A 81 -2.19 -5.27 -10.45
CA GLY A 81 -2.08 -6.46 -9.60
C GLY A 81 -2.20 -6.14 -8.11
N VAL A 82 -1.61 -5.03 -7.65
CA VAL A 82 -1.78 -4.59 -6.25
C VAL A 82 -3.22 -4.16 -5.94
N VAL A 83 -3.89 -3.48 -6.87
CA VAL A 83 -5.31 -3.10 -6.72
C VAL A 83 -6.19 -4.35 -6.62
N GLU A 84 -6.01 -5.32 -7.50
CA GLU A 84 -6.74 -6.60 -7.46
C GLU A 84 -6.54 -7.33 -6.13
N ILE A 85 -5.30 -7.42 -5.65
CA ILE A 85 -4.98 -8.02 -4.35
C ILE A 85 -5.64 -7.26 -3.20
N ALA A 86 -5.58 -5.93 -3.22
CA ALA A 86 -6.17 -5.11 -2.17
C ALA A 86 -7.68 -5.27 -2.10
N LEU A 87 -8.35 -5.32 -3.27
CA LEU A 87 -9.78 -5.56 -3.39
C LEU A 87 -10.15 -6.96 -2.88
N ALA A 88 -9.42 -7.99 -3.32
CA ALA A 88 -9.65 -9.37 -2.90
C ALA A 88 -9.45 -9.56 -1.38
N ALA A 89 -8.53 -8.79 -0.76
CA ALA A 89 -8.31 -8.80 0.69
C ALA A 89 -9.33 -7.95 1.49
N GLY A 90 -10.25 -7.26 0.80
CA GLY A 90 -11.26 -6.40 1.44
C GLY A 90 -10.70 -5.09 1.98
N THR A 91 -9.65 -4.54 1.36
CA THR A 91 -9.12 -3.21 1.69
C THR A 91 -10.14 -2.16 1.27
N ARG A 92 -10.55 -1.28 2.19
CA ARG A 92 -11.63 -0.31 1.96
C ARG A 92 -11.17 1.01 1.36
N ARG A 93 -9.87 1.31 1.46
CA ARG A 93 -9.29 2.56 0.96
C ARG A 93 -7.86 2.32 0.46
N LEU A 94 -7.61 2.68 -0.79
CA LEU A 94 -6.28 2.76 -1.37
C LEU A 94 -5.91 4.23 -1.60
N VAL A 95 -4.71 4.62 -1.20
CA VAL A 95 -4.15 5.95 -1.42
C VAL A 95 -2.87 5.80 -2.21
N LEU A 96 -2.82 6.41 -3.39
CA LEU A 96 -1.63 6.45 -4.24
C LEU A 96 -0.95 7.81 -4.13
N LEU A 97 0.34 7.80 -3.80
CA LEU A 97 1.22 8.95 -4.04
C LEU A 97 1.64 8.93 -5.51
N SER A 98 1.07 9.86 -6.28
CA SER A 98 1.33 10.06 -7.70
C SER A 98 1.96 11.42 -8.00
N GLY A 99 2.70 11.49 -9.10
CA GLY A 99 3.24 12.73 -9.67
C GLY A 99 2.21 13.41 -10.57
N ARG A 100 2.01 14.72 -10.40
CA ARG A 100 1.07 15.50 -11.21
C ARG A 100 1.64 15.71 -12.62
N GLY A 101 0.85 15.39 -13.65
CA GLY A 101 1.21 15.62 -15.05
C GLY A 101 2.21 14.60 -15.61
N GLU A 102 2.41 13.48 -14.91
CA GLU A 102 3.27 12.38 -15.36
C GLU A 102 2.39 11.28 -15.98
N GLU A 103 2.60 10.97 -17.26
CA GLU A 103 1.77 10.03 -18.02
C GLU A 103 1.63 8.66 -17.32
N LYS A 104 2.74 8.12 -16.80
CA LYS A 104 2.74 6.85 -16.06
C LYS A 104 1.95 6.94 -14.76
N ALA A 105 2.01 8.08 -14.07
CA ALA A 105 1.27 8.30 -12.83
C ALA A 105 -0.23 8.41 -13.10
N GLU A 106 -0.63 9.18 -14.12
CA GLU A 106 -2.03 9.31 -14.55
C GLU A 106 -2.63 7.97 -14.98
N ALA A 107 -1.86 7.11 -15.63
CA ALA A 107 -2.29 5.76 -15.97
C ALA A 107 -2.56 4.92 -14.70
N CYS A 108 -1.69 4.99 -13.70
CA CYS A 108 -1.87 4.31 -12.42
C CYS A 108 -3.04 4.86 -11.60
N GLU A 109 -3.27 6.18 -11.65
CA GLU A 109 -4.43 6.83 -11.02
C GLU A 109 -5.74 6.30 -11.60
N LYS A 110 -5.84 6.17 -12.94
CA LYS A 110 -7.02 5.62 -13.61
C LYS A 110 -7.33 4.19 -13.17
N ILE A 111 -6.30 3.36 -13.01
CA ILE A 111 -6.45 1.97 -12.52
C ILE A 111 -6.97 1.93 -11.08
N LEU A 112 -6.55 2.86 -10.23
CA LEU A 112 -7.02 2.92 -8.84
C LEU A 112 -8.48 3.39 -8.73
N MET A 113 -8.96 4.17 -9.71
CA MET A 113 -10.31 4.74 -9.74
C MET A 113 -11.35 3.86 -10.45
N SER A 114 -10.95 2.74 -11.07
CA SER A 114 -11.83 1.78 -11.74
C SER A 114 -12.42 0.77 -10.78
#